data_AF-A0A354GIN8-F1
#
_entry.id   AF-A0A354GIN8-F1
#
_cell.length_a   1.000
_cell.length_b   1.000
_cell.length_c   1.000
_cell.angle_alpha   90.00
_cell.angle_beta   90.00
_cell.angle_gamma   90.00
#
_symmetry.space_group_name_H-M   'P 1'
#
loop_
_entity.id
_entity.type
_entity.pdbx_description
1 polymer ?
#
loop_
_entity_poly.entity_id
_entity_poly.type
_entity_poly.pdbx_seq_one_letter_code
_entity_poly.pdbx_strand_id
1 'polypeptide(L)'
;MKKAILYILAVSFLAGSTFTSCSAIKNANNTQKGASIGTAAGGALGAIIARKNPALGAVLGGVIGGVAGGLIGNNMDKQARQIEQALPTAEVERVGEGIKLTLGENAIRFAVNKSSLTTTSKANLNKLIGVFQEYKDTNIIIYGYTDSTGRAEYNKTLSEKRANSVKDFFIGKGLNPNRFQIKGLGIENPIASNDTAEGRSKNRRVEFAIVANQQMVNTAKNEADK
;
A
#
# COMPACT_ATOMS: atom_id res chain seq x y z
N MET A 1 -32.55 -40.42 -43.82
CA MET A 1 -31.52 -39.46 -44.28
C MET A 1 -31.92 -38.10 -43.72
N LYS A 2 -31.68 -37.76 -42.45
CA LYS A 2 -30.37 -37.52 -41.81
C LYS A 2 -29.50 -36.62 -42.70
N LYS A 3 -29.72 -35.29 -42.65
CA LYS A 3 -28.80 -34.18 -43.01
C LYS A 3 -29.56 -32.86 -43.20
N ALA A 4 -30.31 -32.39 -42.19
CA ALA A 4 -30.96 -31.06 -42.30
C ALA A 4 -31.20 -30.33 -40.96
N ILE A 5 -30.67 -30.81 -39.82
CA ILE A 5 -30.92 -30.20 -38.50
C ILE A 5 -29.62 -30.11 -37.69
N LEU A 6 -28.53 -29.61 -38.29
CA LEU A 6 -27.27 -29.47 -37.56
C LEU A 6 -26.33 -28.36 -38.06
N TYR A 7 -26.87 -27.23 -38.53
CA TYR A 7 -26.04 -26.04 -38.84
C TYR A 7 -26.81 -24.72 -38.61
N ILE A 8 -27.46 -24.56 -37.45
CA ILE A 8 -27.99 -23.26 -36.97
C ILE A 8 -27.51 -23.00 -35.52
N LEU A 9 -26.32 -23.49 -35.15
CA LEU A 9 -25.79 -23.34 -33.78
C LEU A 9 -24.28 -23.16 -33.74
N ALA A 10 -23.73 -22.52 -34.77
CA ALA A 10 -22.35 -22.06 -34.78
C ALA A 10 -22.27 -20.89 -35.76
N VAL A 11 -22.29 -19.65 -35.24
CA VAL A 11 -21.67 -18.42 -35.82
C VAL A 11 -22.02 -17.16 -35.00
N SER A 12 -22.98 -17.16 -34.07
CA SER A 12 -23.33 -15.96 -33.28
C SER A 12 -22.77 -15.91 -31.85
N PHE A 13 -21.61 -16.52 -31.57
CA PHE A 13 -20.91 -16.39 -30.29
C PHE A 13 -19.46 -15.91 -30.46
N LEU A 14 -19.26 -14.91 -31.33
CA LEU A 14 -17.96 -14.25 -31.54
C LEU A 14 -18.12 -12.73 -31.68
N ALA A 15 -18.82 -12.09 -30.73
CA ALA A 15 -18.80 -10.64 -30.52
C ALA A 15 -19.38 -10.30 -29.14
N GLY A 16 -18.73 -10.74 -28.07
CA GLY A 16 -19.19 -10.47 -26.70
C GLY A 16 -18.07 -10.17 -25.70
N SER A 17 -16.85 -9.93 -26.17
CA SER A 17 -15.68 -9.79 -25.31
C SER A 17 -14.84 -8.57 -25.68
N THR A 18 -15.44 -7.38 -25.67
CA THR A 18 -14.71 -6.10 -25.52
C THR A 18 -15.73 -5.01 -25.23
N PHE A 19 -15.33 -4.03 -24.41
CA PHE A 19 -16.09 -2.86 -23.95
C PHE A 19 -16.91 -3.06 -22.66
N THR A 20 -16.26 -3.58 -21.61
CA THR A 20 -16.45 -2.95 -20.29
C THR A 20 -15.94 -1.53 -20.45
N SER A 21 -16.88 -0.60 -20.56
CA SER A 21 -16.64 0.76 -20.99
C SER A 21 -15.71 1.51 -20.03
N CYS A 22 -14.52 1.90 -20.52
CA CYS A 22 -13.75 2.99 -19.92
C CYS A 22 -14.55 4.31 -19.85
N SER A 23 -15.70 4.37 -20.52
CA SER A 23 -16.60 5.53 -20.59
C SER A 23 -17.59 5.61 -19.42
N ALA A 24 -17.96 4.50 -18.76
CA ALA A 24 -18.82 4.55 -17.57
C ALA A 24 -18.09 5.18 -16.36
N ILE A 25 -16.76 5.08 -16.31
CA ILE A 25 -15.92 5.66 -15.26
C ILE A 25 -15.74 7.17 -15.45
N LYS A 26 -15.78 7.69 -16.68
CA LYS A 26 -15.55 9.13 -16.93
C LYS A 26 -16.71 10.01 -16.45
N ASN A 27 -17.96 9.52 -16.49
CA ASN A 27 -19.16 10.33 -16.25
C ASN A 27 -19.97 9.94 -14.99
N ALA A 28 -19.43 9.09 -14.12
CA ALA A 28 -20.04 8.73 -12.85
C ALA A 28 -19.76 9.80 -11.77
N ASN A 29 -20.77 10.13 -10.96
CA ASN A 29 -20.65 11.02 -9.79
C ASN A 29 -19.66 10.41 -8.76
N ASN A 30 -19.04 11.24 -7.90
CA ASN A 30 -17.94 10.82 -7.01
C ASN A 30 -18.27 9.58 -6.14
N THR A 31 -19.54 9.39 -5.79
CA THR A 31 -20.04 8.21 -5.05
C THR A 31 -20.10 6.93 -5.91
N GLN A 32 -20.50 7.03 -7.18
CA GLN A 32 -20.53 5.89 -8.11
C GLN A 32 -19.13 5.52 -8.62
N LYS A 33 -18.22 6.48 -8.72
CA LYS A 33 -16.78 6.21 -8.88
C LYS A 33 -16.23 5.44 -7.69
N GLY A 34 -16.59 5.80 -6.46
CA GLY A 34 -16.21 5.05 -5.25
C GLY A 34 -16.67 3.59 -5.25
N ALA A 35 -17.92 3.32 -5.65
CA ALA A 35 -18.49 1.97 -5.66
C ALA A 35 -17.98 1.07 -6.80
N SER A 36 -17.55 1.64 -7.94
CA SER A 36 -17.05 0.89 -9.10
C SER A 36 -15.51 0.73 -9.12
N ILE A 37 -14.78 1.61 -8.44
CA ILE A 37 -13.31 1.55 -8.31
C ILE A 37 -12.88 0.58 -7.20
N GLY A 38 -13.72 0.35 -6.18
CA GLY A 38 -13.38 -0.51 -5.03
C GLY A 38 -13.09 -1.98 -5.38
N THR A 39 -13.74 -2.56 -6.38
CA THR A 39 -13.56 -3.98 -6.74
C THR A 39 -12.63 -4.20 -7.93
N ALA A 40 -12.64 -3.32 -8.94
CA ALA A 40 -11.83 -3.50 -10.16
C ALA A 40 -10.45 -2.81 -10.09
N ALA A 41 -10.36 -1.60 -9.52
CA ALA A 41 -9.09 -0.86 -9.51
C ALA A 41 -8.17 -1.30 -8.37
N GLY A 42 -8.72 -1.67 -7.20
CA GLY A 42 -7.92 -2.15 -6.08
C GLY A 42 -7.18 -3.45 -6.38
N GLY A 43 -7.86 -4.41 -7.02
CA GLY A 43 -7.24 -5.66 -7.46
C GLY A 43 -6.17 -5.44 -8.54
N ALA A 44 -6.41 -4.55 -9.51
CA ALA A 44 -5.45 -4.27 -10.57
C ALA A 44 -4.19 -3.52 -10.06
N LEU A 45 -4.36 -2.48 -9.25
CA LEU A 45 -3.25 -1.74 -8.65
C LEU A 45 -2.47 -2.59 -7.65
N GLY A 46 -3.19 -3.36 -6.82
CA GLY A 46 -2.60 -4.35 -5.92
C GLY A 46 -1.78 -5.40 -6.68
N ALA A 47 -2.28 -5.90 -7.82
CA ALA A 47 -1.57 -6.87 -8.65
C ALA A 47 -0.28 -6.29 -9.27
N ILE A 48 -0.29 -5.02 -9.70
CA ILE A 48 0.91 -4.34 -10.22
C ILE A 48 1.96 -4.22 -9.11
N ILE A 49 1.55 -3.85 -7.90
CA ILE A 49 2.48 -3.77 -6.76
C ILE A 49 2.93 -5.16 -6.34
N ALA A 50 2.06 -6.17 -6.36
CA ALA A 50 2.41 -7.55 -6.03
C ALA A 50 3.45 -8.14 -6.98
N ARG A 51 3.47 -7.72 -8.26
CA ARG A 51 4.52 -8.13 -9.21
C ARG A 51 5.91 -7.60 -8.83
N LYS A 52 5.98 -6.37 -8.32
CA LYS A 52 7.25 -5.74 -7.91
C LYS A 52 7.62 -6.01 -6.46
N ASN A 53 6.62 -6.25 -5.62
CA ASN A 53 6.72 -6.48 -4.19
C ASN A 53 5.54 -7.35 -3.72
N PRO A 54 5.69 -8.68 -3.75
CA PRO A 54 4.61 -9.60 -3.44
C PRO A 54 4.03 -9.41 -2.04
N ALA A 55 4.90 -9.17 -1.04
CA ALA A 55 4.47 -9.00 0.34
C ALA A 55 3.63 -7.72 0.53
N LEU A 56 4.09 -6.59 -0.03
CA LEU A 56 3.36 -5.33 0.04
C LEU A 56 2.07 -5.36 -0.79
N GLY A 57 2.14 -5.92 -1.99
CA GLY A 57 1.00 -6.02 -2.90
C GLY A 57 -0.08 -6.96 -2.41
N ALA A 58 0.26 -8.05 -1.72
CA ALA A 58 -0.75 -8.92 -1.09
C ALA A 58 -1.47 -8.21 0.07
N VAL A 59 -0.76 -7.39 0.86
CA VAL A 59 -1.35 -6.63 1.97
C VAL A 59 -2.27 -5.53 1.45
N LEU A 60 -1.82 -4.75 0.46
CA LEU A 60 -2.59 -3.62 -0.07
C LEU A 60 -3.63 -4.02 -1.12
N GLY A 61 -3.39 -5.12 -1.84
CA GLY A 61 -4.29 -5.69 -2.84
C GLY A 61 -5.35 -6.61 -2.26
N GLY A 62 -5.38 -6.79 -0.93
CA GLY A 62 -6.47 -7.48 -0.25
C GLY A 62 -7.80 -6.77 -0.54
N VAL A 63 -8.72 -7.47 -1.20
CA VAL A 63 -10.00 -6.91 -1.64
C VAL A 63 -10.93 -6.81 -0.42
N ILE A 64 -11.09 -5.61 0.13
CA ILE A 64 -12.26 -5.26 0.97
C ILE A 64 -13.43 -4.93 0.02
N GLY A 65 -13.74 -5.86 -0.89
CA GLY A 65 -14.73 -5.63 -1.94
C GLY A 65 -16.16 -5.65 -1.36
N GLY A 66 -16.92 -4.60 -1.61
CA GLY A 66 -18.34 -4.50 -1.22
C GLY A 66 -18.80 -3.05 -1.03
N VAL A 67 -20.03 -2.85 -0.56
CA VAL A 67 -20.64 -1.53 -0.32
C VAL A 67 -19.80 -0.68 0.66
N ALA A 68 -19.06 -1.33 1.57
CA ALA A 68 -18.14 -0.71 2.52
C ALA A 68 -16.93 0.03 1.88
N GLY A 69 -16.53 -0.34 0.66
CA GLY A 69 -15.29 0.16 0.05
C GLY A 69 -15.29 1.67 -0.25
N GLY A 70 -16.47 2.24 -0.55
CA GLY A 70 -16.60 3.68 -0.75
C GLY A 70 -16.38 4.49 0.54
N LEU A 71 -16.85 3.96 1.68
CA LEU A 71 -16.72 4.60 2.99
C LEU A 71 -15.28 4.51 3.52
N ILE A 72 -14.68 3.32 3.42
CA ILE A 72 -13.26 3.11 3.76
C ILE A 72 -12.38 3.98 2.87
N GLY A 73 -12.66 3.99 1.56
CA GLY A 73 -11.90 4.77 0.57
C GLY A 73 -11.77 6.24 0.93
N ASN A 74 -12.87 6.90 1.33
CA ASN A 74 -12.87 8.32 1.69
C ASN A 74 -12.01 8.63 2.93
N ASN A 75 -12.07 7.78 3.96
CA ASN A 75 -11.24 7.95 5.16
C ASN A 75 -9.76 7.74 4.84
N MET A 76 -9.45 6.72 4.02
CA MET A 76 -8.09 6.44 3.57
C MET A 76 -7.56 7.55 2.64
N ASP A 77 -8.41 8.24 1.88
CA ASP A 77 -8.02 9.37 1.02
C ASP A 77 -7.66 10.59 1.85
N LYS A 78 -8.44 10.88 2.89
CA LYS A 78 -8.12 11.94 3.85
C LYS A 78 -6.81 11.63 4.57
N GLN A 79 -6.63 10.40 5.05
CA GLN A 79 -5.39 9.99 5.70
C GLN A 79 -4.19 10.13 4.75
N ALA A 80 -4.28 9.65 3.51
CA ALA A 80 -3.19 9.77 2.53
C ALA A 80 -2.81 11.24 2.27
N ARG A 81 -3.80 12.11 2.06
CA ARG A 81 -3.57 13.56 1.88
C ARG A 81 -2.91 14.20 3.09
N GLN A 82 -3.34 13.85 4.31
CA GLN A 82 -2.72 14.40 5.51
C GLN A 82 -1.28 13.89 5.72
N ILE A 83 -0.98 12.64 5.35
CA ILE A 83 0.40 12.13 5.35
C ILE A 83 1.27 12.96 4.39
N GLU A 84 0.78 13.19 3.17
CA GLU A 84 1.49 13.97 2.14
C GLU A 84 1.72 15.43 2.59
N GLN A 85 0.72 16.05 3.22
CA GLN A 85 0.83 17.40 3.78
C GLN A 85 1.81 17.45 4.97
N ALA A 86 1.76 16.46 5.86
CA ALA A 86 2.63 16.39 7.03
C ALA A 86 4.09 16.10 6.66
N LEU A 87 4.32 15.34 5.60
CA LEU A 87 5.66 14.97 5.15
C LEU A 87 5.78 15.01 3.62
N PRO A 88 5.98 16.21 3.02
CA PRO A 88 6.05 16.37 1.56
C PRO A 88 7.24 15.66 0.89
N THR A 89 8.22 15.21 1.68
CA THR A 89 9.37 14.44 1.19
C THR A 89 9.11 12.95 1.09
N ALA A 90 7.91 12.50 1.48
CA ALA A 90 7.47 11.12 1.37
C ALA A 90 6.70 10.89 0.07
N GLU A 91 6.84 9.69 -0.51
CA GLU A 91 5.98 9.28 -1.61
C GLU A 91 4.76 8.55 -1.03
N VAL A 92 3.55 9.02 -1.38
CA VAL A 92 2.29 8.46 -0.90
C VAL A 92 1.48 7.98 -2.09
N GLU A 93 1.13 6.70 -2.10
CA GLU A 93 0.37 6.07 -3.18
C GLU A 93 -0.88 5.39 -2.61
N ARG A 94 -2.06 5.68 -3.19
CA ARG A 94 -3.28 4.92 -2.92
C ARG A 94 -3.26 3.61 -3.70
N VAL A 95 -3.47 2.50 -3.02
CA VAL A 95 -3.43 1.14 -3.59
C VAL A 95 -4.66 0.38 -3.14
N GLY A 96 -5.68 0.32 -4.02
CA GLY A 96 -7.01 -0.12 -3.60
C GLY A 96 -7.51 0.67 -2.41
N GLU A 97 -7.83 -0.02 -1.32
CA GLU A 97 -8.29 0.60 -0.08
C GLU A 97 -7.16 0.91 0.91
N GLY A 98 -5.93 0.51 0.59
CA GLY A 98 -4.76 0.82 1.39
C GLY A 98 -3.99 2.06 0.94
N ILE A 99 -2.97 2.39 1.72
CA ILE A 99 -1.98 3.44 1.44
C ILE A 99 -0.60 2.79 1.49
N LYS A 100 0.17 2.98 0.43
CA LYS A 100 1.61 2.76 0.43
C LYS A 100 2.29 4.10 0.72
N LEU A 101 3.09 4.13 1.78
CA LEU A 101 3.93 5.28 2.11
C LEU A 101 5.40 4.85 2.00
N THR A 102 6.19 5.55 1.19
CA THR A 102 7.62 5.29 1.01
C THR A 102 8.44 6.43 1.58
N LEU A 103 9.32 6.11 2.53
CA LEU A 103 10.30 7.02 3.10
C LEU A 103 11.69 6.62 2.62
N GLY A 104 12.26 7.41 1.70
CA GLY A 104 13.66 7.26 1.27
C GLY A 104 14.63 7.93 2.26
N GLU A 105 15.92 7.92 1.92
CA GLU A 105 16.99 8.44 2.80
C GLU A 105 16.83 9.91 3.22
N ASN A 106 16.17 10.73 2.40
CA ASN A 106 15.91 12.14 2.73
C ASN A 106 14.88 12.29 3.87
N ALA A 107 13.97 11.31 4.00
CA ALA A 107 12.95 11.29 5.03
C ALA A 107 13.39 10.46 6.24
N ILE A 108 14.03 9.32 6.01
CA ILE A 108 14.47 8.39 7.05
C ILE A 108 15.87 7.87 6.75
N ARG A 109 16.84 8.30 7.57
CA ARG A 109 18.25 7.96 7.40
C ARG A 109 18.78 7.19 8.59
N PHE A 110 19.50 6.11 8.29
CA PHE A 110 20.27 5.34 9.25
C PHE A 110 21.76 5.50 8.92
N ALA A 111 22.59 5.56 9.96
CA ALA A 111 24.04 5.46 9.76
C ALA A 111 24.42 4.06 9.25
N VAL A 112 25.60 3.96 8.62
CA VAL A 112 26.14 2.70 8.09
C VAL A 112 26.14 1.63 9.18
N ASN A 113 25.61 0.45 8.87
CA ASN A 113 25.51 -0.69 9.78
C ASN A 113 24.75 -0.43 11.10
N LYS A 114 23.98 0.66 11.17
CA LYS A 114 23.15 1.00 12.34
C LYS A 114 21.66 0.96 12.00
N SER A 115 20.86 0.72 13.04
CA SER A 115 19.40 0.84 13.04
C SER A 115 18.88 2.01 13.87
N SER A 116 19.77 2.76 14.54
CA SER A 116 19.37 3.94 15.32
C SER A 116 18.86 5.06 14.42
N LEU A 117 17.67 5.58 14.71
CA LEU A 117 17.10 6.75 14.03
C LEU A 117 17.87 8.03 14.36
N THR A 118 18.24 8.80 13.33
CA THR A 118 18.83 10.12 13.49
C THR A 118 17.81 11.14 14.02
N THR A 119 18.27 12.27 14.55
CA THR A 119 17.39 13.36 15.01
C THR A 119 16.46 13.84 13.90
N THR A 120 16.96 14.02 12.68
CA THR A 120 16.16 14.40 11.51
C THR A 120 15.09 13.34 11.18
N SER A 121 15.46 12.06 11.22
CA SER A 121 14.50 10.97 10.98
C SER A 121 13.40 10.97 12.05
N LYS A 122 13.76 11.13 13.33
CA LYS A 122 12.80 11.27 14.43
C LYS A 122 11.88 12.48 14.22
N ALA A 123 12.42 13.62 13.81
CA ALA A 123 11.62 14.81 13.52
C ALA A 123 10.62 14.59 12.37
N ASN A 124 11.03 13.91 11.29
CA ASN A 124 10.14 13.57 10.19
C ASN A 124 9.06 12.56 10.60
N LEU A 125 9.43 11.49 11.31
CA LEU A 125 8.46 10.53 11.85
C LEU A 125 7.50 11.18 12.85
N ASN A 126 7.95 12.18 13.62
CA ASN A 126 7.10 12.91 14.56
C ASN A 126 5.96 13.66 13.85
N LYS A 127 6.14 14.08 12.59
CA LYS A 127 5.09 14.74 11.80
C LYS A 127 3.92 13.80 11.47
N LEU A 128 4.17 12.49 11.42
CA LEU A 128 3.16 11.47 11.13
C LEU A 128 2.32 11.09 12.36
N ILE A 129 2.72 11.51 13.58
CA ILE A 129 2.07 11.12 14.83
C ILE A 129 0.61 11.59 14.88
N GLY A 130 0.36 12.86 14.55
CA GLY A 130 -1.01 13.41 14.57
C GLY A 130 -1.95 12.64 13.64
N VAL A 131 -1.50 12.39 12.41
CA VAL A 131 -2.25 11.58 11.44
C VAL A 131 -2.51 10.18 12.00
N PHE A 132 -1.48 9.48 12.49
CA PHE A 132 -1.66 8.12 12.97
C PHE A 132 -2.53 8.03 14.23
N GLN A 133 -2.58 9.08 15.05
CA GLN A 133 -3.51 9.19 16.18
C GLN A 133 -4.96 9.44 15.72
N GLU A 134 -5.16 10.30 14.73
CA GLU A 134 -6.48 10.60 14.15
C GLU A 134 -7.09 9.35 13.49
N TYR A 135 -6.32 8.63 12.67
CA TYR A 135 -6.77 7.44 11.95
C TYR A 135 -6.43 6.15 12.71
N LYS A 136 -6.94 6.02 13.94
CA LYS A 136 -6.65 4.88 14.82
C LYS A 136 -7.14 3.52 14.30
N ASP A 137 -8.15 3.52 13.42
CA ASP A 137 -8.77 2.31 12.90
C ASP A 137 -8.05 1.73 11.67
N THR A 138 -6.71 1.88 11.65
CA THR A 138 -5.83 1.34 10.61
C THR A 138 -4.71 0.51 11.21
N ASN A 139 -4.32 -0.55 10.50
CA ASN A 139 -3.12 -1.33 10.79
C ASN A 139 -1.99 -0.86 9.86
N ILE A 140 -0.75 -0.92 10.37
CA ILE A 140 0.44 -0.40 9.73
C ILE A 140 1.51 -1.49 9.71
N ILE A 141 1.89 -1.94 8.52
CA ILE A 141 2.98 -2.90 8.31
C ILE A 141 4.19 -2.14 7.79
N ILE A 142 5.31 -2.21 8.51
CA ILE A 142 6.55 -1.48 8.19
C ILE A 142 7.55 -2.44 7.54
N TYR A 143 7.94 -2.13 6.32
CA TYR A 143 8.90 -2.89 5.53
C TYR A 143 10.24 -2.15 5.49
N GLY A 144 11.30 -2.79 5.96
CA GLY A 144 12.66 -2.27 5.87
C GLY A 144 13.38 -2.81 4.63
N TYR A 145 14.14 -1.94 3.94
CA TYR A 145 15.01 -2.32 2.82
C TYR A 145 16.43 -1.80 3.01
N THR A 146 17.35 -2.41 2.27
CA THR A 146 18.74 -1.99 2.12
C THR A 146 19.10 -1.97 0.64
N ASP A 147 20.25 -1.37 0.31
CA ASP A 147 20.89 -1.61 -0.99
C ASP A 147 21.62 -2.97 -1.00
N SER A 148 22.18 -3.34 -2.15
CA SER A 148 22.87 -4.63 -2.34
C SER A 148 24.30 -4.71 -1.77
N THR A 149 24.77 -3.71 -1.05
CA THR A 149 26.11 -3.72 -0.45
C THR A 149 26.13 -4.65 0.77
N GLY A 150 27.11 -5.54 0.84
CA GLY A 150 27.26 -6.48 1.96
C GLY A 150 26.49 -7.79 1.76
N ARG A 151 26.48 -8.63 2.80
CA ARG A 151 25.88 -9.98 2.75
C ARG A 151 24.35 -9.88 2.83
N ALA A 152 23.65 -10.61 1.96
CA ALA A 152 22.18 -10.60 1.91
C ALA A 152 21.52 -10.92 3.27
N GLU A 153 22.02 -11.93 3.98
CA GLU A 153 21.51 -12.31 5.32
C GLU A 153 21.65 -11.19 6.34
N TYR A 154 22.83 -10.54 6.36
CA TYR A 154 23.08 -9.40 7.23
C TYR A 154 22.12 -8.25 6.90
N ASN A 155 21.89 -7.99 5.61
CA ASN A 155 20.98 -6.97 5.13
C ASN A 155 19.52 -7.27 5.52
N LYS A 156 19.10 -8.53 5.48
CA LYS A 156 17.78 -8.98 5.97
C LYS A 156 17.60 -8.60 7.44
N THR A 157 18.52 -9.03 8.31
CA THR A 157 18.49 -8.71 9.74
C THR A 157 18.56 -7.20 10.00
N LEU A 158 19.43 -6.47 9.29
CA LEU A 158 19.59 -5.03 9.46
C LEU A 158 18.32 -4.27 9.07
N SER A 159 17.69 -4.65 7.96
CA SER A 159 16.45 -4.05 7.50
C SER A 159 15.30 -4.27 8.49
N GLU A 160 15.22 -5.45 9.12
CA GLU A 160 14.23 -5.75 10.16
C GLU A 160 14.46 -4.90 11.41
N LYS A 161 15.71 -4.80 11.89
CA LYS A 161 16.07 -3.95 13.03
C LYS A 161 15.72 -2.48 12.79
N ARG A 162 15.88 -2.00 11.56
CA ARG A 162 15.49 -0.63 11.15
C ARG A 162 13.98 -0.45 11.18
N ALA A 163 13.21 -1.38 10.60
CA ALA A 163 11.75 -1.37 10.68
C ALA A 163 11.26 -1.41 12.14
N ASN A 164 11.90 -2.21 12.99
CA ASN A 164 11.61 -2.25 14.42
C ASN A 164 11.90 -0.91 15.12
N SER A 165 13.02 -0.26 14.79
CA SER A 165 13.36 1.05 15.37
C SER A 165 12.33 2.13 15.02
N VAL A 166 11.73 2.05 13.83
CA VAL A 166 10.60 2.90 13.43
C VAL A 166 9.34 2.58 14.22
N LYS A 167 8.99 1.30 14.34
CA LYS A 167 7.86 0.85 15.17
C LYS A 167 7.99 1.35 16.60
N ASP A 168 9.15 1.12 17.22
CA ASP A 168 9.41 1.48 18.62
C ASP A 168 9.36 2.99 18.83
N PHE A 169 9.79 3.78 17.83
CA PHE A 169 9.60 5.23 17.85
C PHE A 169 8.13 5.61 17.95
N PHE A 170 7.26 5.02 17.12
CA PHE A 170 5.82 5.29 17.14
C PHE A 170 5.16 4.85 18.46
N ILE A 171 5.52 3.67 18.96
CA ILE A 171 5.02 3.17 20.26
C ILE A 171 5.48 4.11 21.39
N GLY A 172 6.73 4.54 21.40
CA GLY A 172 7.27 5.49 22.38
C GLY A 172 6.60 6.88 22.33
N LYS A 173 5.84 7.18 21.27
CA LYS A 173 5.00 8.38 21.15
C LYS A 173 3.54 8.13 21.53
N GLY A 174 3.22 6.97 22.10
CA GLY A 174 1.91 6.63 22.63
C GLY A 174 0.95 5.97 21.62
N LEU A 175 1.43 5.55 20.45
CA LEU A 175 0.59 4.83 19.51
C LEU A 175 0.44 3.36 19.93
N ASN A 176 -0.76 2.81 19.74
CA ASN A 176 -1.07 1.45 20.15
C ASN A 176 -0.16 0.42 19.44
N PRO A 177 0.62 -0.40 20.18
CA PRO A 177 1.55 -1.36 19.59
C PRO A 177 0.85 -2.42 18.71
N ASN A 178 -0.40 -2.79 19.01
CA ASN A 178 -1.13 -3.82 18.28
C ASN A 178 -1.49 -3.41 16.84
N ARG A 179 -1.33 -2.13 16.50
CA ARG A 179 -1.53 -1.63 15.13
C ARG A 179 -0.33 -1.86 14.23
N PHE A 180 0.83 -2.22 14.78
CA PHE A 180 2.08 -2.28 14.03
C PHE A 180 2.60 -3.69 13.84
N GLN A 181 3.03 -3.97 12.62
CA GLN A 181 3.83 -5.14 12.28
C GLN A 181 5.09 -4.69 11.54
N ILE A 182 6.13 -5.53 11.54
CA ILE A 182 7.39 -5.25 10.84
C ILE A 182 7.79 -6.42 9.96
N LYS A 183 8.48 -6.12 8.86
CA LYS A 183 9.15 -7.11 8.01
C LYS A 183 10.47 -6.54 7.49
N GLY A 184 11.57 -7.29 7.66
CA GLY A 184 12.83 -6.98 6.99
C GLY A 184 12.92 -7.69 5.65
N LEU A 185 13.06 -6.93 4.56
CA LEU A 185 13.19 -7.49 3.21
C LEU A 185 14.62 -7.42 2.66
N GLY A 186 15.54 -6.77 3.37
CA GLY A 186 16.93 -6.64 2.95
C GLY A 186 17.03 -6.03 1.56
N ILE A 187 17.63 -6.77 0.63
CA ILE A 187 17.92 -6.32 -0.74
C ILE A 187 16.80 -6.64 -1.75
N GLU A 188 15.71 -7.27 -1.28
CA GLU A 188 14.60 -7.67 -2.13
C GLU A 188 13.85 -6.45 -2.68
N ASN A 189 13.22 -6.63 -3.85
CA ASN A 189 12.36 -5.63 -4.49
C ASN A 189 13.04 -4.24 -4.63
N PRO A 190 14.20 -4.14 -5.30
CA PRO A 190 14.85 -2.86 -5.54
C PRO A 190 13.98 -1.96 -6.41
N ILE A 191 13.92 -0.66 -6.09
CA ILE A 191 13.17 0.35 -6.85
C ILE A 191 14.05 1.14 -7.82
N ALA A 192 15.38 0.98 -7.72
CA ALA A 192 16.37 1.51 -8.65
C ALA A 192 17.56 0.55 -8.79
N SER A 193 18.40 0.74 -9.81
CA SER A 193 19.62 -0.07 -10.01
C SER A 193 20.54 0.06 -8.79
N ASN A 194 21.10 -1.06 -8.32
CA ASN A 194 22.11 -1.05 -7.26
C ASN A 194 23.52 -0.73 -7.77
N ASP A 195 23.71 -0.59 -9.07
CA ASP A 195 25.01 -0.35 -9.68
C ASP A 195 25.46 1.11 -9.47
N THR A 196 24.49 2.02 -9.32
CA THR A 196 24.74 3.45 -9.10
C THR A 196 24.59 3.84 -7.63
N ALA A 197 25.33 4.87 -7.19
CA ALA A 197 25.23 5.36 -5.82
C ALA A 197 23.84 5.94 -5.52
N GLU A 198 23.26 6.62 -6.51
CA GLU A 198 21.93 7.22 -6.50
C GLU A 198 20.85 6.14 -6.38
N GLY A 199 20.97 5.06 -7.16
CA GLY A 199 20.01 3.96 -7.10
C GLY A 199 20.10 3.17 -5.80
N ARG A 200 21.31 2.95 -5.25
CA ARG A 200 21.48 2.40 -3.89
C ARG A 200 20.83 3.29 -2.83
N SER A 201 20.98 4.61 -2.94
CA SER A 201 20.30 5.56 -2.05
C SER A 201 18.79 5.40 -2.08
N LYS A 202 18.17 5.30 -3.27
CA LYS A 202 16.74 5.04 -3.39
C LYS A 202 16.32 3.70 -2.78
N ASN A 203 17.14 2.65 -2.92
CA ASN A 203 16.83 1.34 -2.36
C ASN A 203 16.89 1.29 -0.83
N ARG A 204 17.71 2.15 -0.19
CA ARG A 204 17.75 2.34 1.27
C ARG A 204 16.53 3.14 1.73
N ARG A 205 15.42 2.44 1.95
CA ARG A 205 14.12 3.03 2.29
C ARG A 205 13.36 2.22 3.32
N VAL A 206 12.32 2.82 3.86
CA VAL A 206 11.29 2.15 4.66
C VAL A 206 9.94 2.40 4.00
N GLU A 207 9.19 1.33 3.76
CA GLU A 207 7.83 1.41 3.22
C GLU A 207 6.82 1.05 4.30
N PHE A 208 5.63 1.63 4.23
CA PHE A 208 4.51 1.35 5.10
C PHE A 208 3.35 0.88 4.24
N ALA A 209 2.73 -0.23 4.60
CA ALA A 209 1.38 -0.58 4.17
C ALA A 209 0.41 -0.18 5.27
N ILE A 210 -0.47 0.77 4.97
CA ILE A 210 -1.53 1.20 5.88
C ILE A 210 -2.84 0.67 5.32
N VAL A 211 -3.54 -0.12 6.12
CA VAL A 211 -4.80 -0.78 5.72
C VAL A 211 -5.86 -0.57 6.78
N ALA A 212 -7.13 -0.54 6.35
CA ALA A 212 -8.26 -0.53 7.28
C ALA A 212 -8.18 -1.74 8.22
N ASN A 213 -8.38 -1.52 9.52
CA ASN A 213 -8.49 -2.63 10.47
C ASN A 213 -9.93 -3.17 10.51
N GLN A 214 -10.15 -4.24 11.26
CA GLN A 214 -11.47 -4.88 11.37
C GLN A 214 -12.55 -3.92 11.89
N GLN A 215 -12.20 -2.97 12.76
CA GLN A 215 -13.14 -1.98 13.28
C GLN A 215 -13.64 -1.06 12.17
N MET A 216 -12.74 -0.49 11.36
CA MET A 216 -13.13 0.35 10.22
C MET A 216 -13.98 -0.44 9.21
N VAL A 217 -13.60 -1.69 8.93
CA VAL A 217 -14.36 -2.58 8.04
C VAL A 217 -15.77 -2.83 8.57
N ASN A 218 -15.92 -3.11 9.86
CA ASN A 218 -17.22 -3.38 10.48
C ASN A 218 -18.11 -2.12 10.50
N THR A 219 -17.53 -0.96 10.84
CA THR A 219 -18.25 0.32 10.81
C THR A 219 -18.76 0.62 9.40
N ALA A 220 -17.91 0.47 8.39
CA ALA A 220 -18.30 0.71 7.00
C ALA A 220 -19.37 -0.27 6.51
N LYS A 221 -19.35 -1.54 6.93
CA LYS A 221 -20.43 -2.50 6.62
C LYS A 221 -21.75 -2.09 7.27
N ASN A 222 -21.72 -1.75 8.56
CA ASN A 222 -22.93 -1.33 9.29
C ASN A 222 -23.53 -0.03 8.74
N GLU A 223 -22.72 0.86 8.19
CA GLU A 223 -23.20 2.09 7.52
C GLU A 223 -23.72 1.82 6.11
N ALA A 224 -23.14 0.86 5.41
CA ALA A 224 -23.59 0.43 4.09
C ALA A 224 -24.94 -0.32 4.10
N ASP A 225 -25.24 -1.00 5.21
CA ASP A 225 -26.47 -1.77 5.40
C ASP A 225 -27.66 -0.91 5.90
N LYS A 226 -27.45 0.40 6.13
CA LYS A 226 -28.49 1.37 6.51
C LYS A 226 -29.07 2.09 5.30
#